data_AF-A0A957YGN7-F1
#
_entry.id   AF-A0A957YGN7-F1
#
_cell.length_a   1.000
_cell.length_b   1.000
_cell.length_c   1.000
_cell.angle_alpha   90.00
_cell.angle_beta   90.00
_cell.angle_gamma   90.00
#
_symmetry.space_group_name_H-M   'P 1'
#
loop_
_entity.id
_entity.type
_entity.pdbx_description
1 polymer ?
#
loop_
_entity_poly.entity_id
_entity_poly.type
_entity_poly.pdbx_seq_one_letter_code
_entity_poly.pdbx_strand_id
1 'polypeptide(L)'
;KQFYQLVMQSGANIDYEKVPQNLIVSFNQQGLKKGDAEIGAFCDWRKINIFVSDNRHFLKTLPSGQQFEIMYPEQFCKVMGLLKN
;
A
#
# COMPACT_ATOMS: atom_id res chain seq x y z
N LYS A 1 12.89 11.48 -1.79
CA LYS A 1 14.28 11.22 -1.32
C LYS A 1 14.32 10.79 0.16
N GLN A 2 13.69 11.53 1.07
CA GLN A 2 13.68 11.19 2.50
C GLN A 2 13.00 9.86 2.82
N PHE A 3 11.86 9.54 2.18
CA PHE A 3 11.22 8.23 2.35
C PHE A 3 12.15 7.06 2.03
N TYR A 4 12.91 7.14 0.93
CA TYR A 4 13.89 6.10 0.59
C TYR A 4 15.01 6.00 1.63
N GLN A 5 15.50 7.13 2.15
CA GLN A 5 16.50 7.12 3.23
C GLN A 5 15.94 6.45 4.49
N LEU A 6 14.69 6.74 4.85
CA LEU A 6 13.99 6.08 5.96
C LEU A 6 13.92 4.56 5.75
N VAL A 7 13.44 4.11 4.58
CA VAL A 7 13.31 2.67 4.29
C VAL A 7 14.66 1.95 4.38
N MET A 8 15.74 2.58 3.90
CA MET A 8 17.09 2.02 3.99
C MET A 8 17.63 1.98 5.43
N GLN A 9 17.16 2.84 6.32
CA GLN A 9 17.60 2.91 7.72
C GLN A 9 16.68 2.16 8.68
N SER A 10 15.45 1.84 8.27
CA SER A 10 14.43 1.24 9.14
C SER A 10 14.60 -0.27 9.35
N GLY A 11 15.53 -0.91 8.64
CA GLY A 11 15.60 -2.37 8.60
C GLY A 11 14.37 -2.98 7.93
N ALA A 12 13.81 -2.29 6.93
CA ALA A 12 12.62 -2.75 6.21
C ALA A 12 12.81 -4.18 5.66
N ASN A 13 11.78 -5.00 5.80
CA ASN A 13 11.72 -6.32 5.19
C ASN A 13 11.09 -6.23 3.80
N ILE A 14 11.61 -7.00 2.86
CA ILE A 14 11.02 -7.16 1.53
C ILE A 14 10.24 -8.48 1.53
N ASP A 15 8.94 -8.38 1.27
CA ASP A 15 8.06 -9.53 1.14
C ASP A 15 7.93 -9.95 -0.34
N TYR A 16 8.29 -11.19 -0.63
CA TYR A 16 8.21 -11.80 -1.97
C TYR A 16 7.10 -12.86 -2.06
N GLU A 17 6.31 -13.06 -1.01
CA GLU A 17 5.27 -14.07 -1.02
C GLU A 17 4.17 -13.70 -2.03
N LYS A 18 3.67 -14.73 -2.72
CA LYS A 18 2.58 -14.56 -3.67
C LYS A 18 1.27 -14.47 -2.93
N VAL A 19 0.48 -13.44 -3.26
CA VAL A 19 -0.86 -13.27 -2.71
C VAL A 19 -1.72 -14.49 -3.06
N PRO A 20 -2.47 -15.06 -2.09
CA PRO A 20 -3.42 -16.13 -2.36
C PRO A 20 -4.40 -15.77 -3.48
N GLN A 21 -4.50 -16.63 -4.49
CA GLN A 21 -5.29 -16.35 -5.70
C GLN A 21 -6.78 -16.09 -5.41
N ASN A 22 -7.33 -16.73 -4.39
CA ASN A 22 -8.71 -16.51 -3.95
C ASN A 22 -8.95 -15.06 -3.47
N LEU A 23 -7.97 -14.45 -2.81
CA LEU A 23 -8.06 -13.04 -2.39
C LEU A 23 -8.00 -12.12 -3.61
N ILE A 24 -7.09 -12.37 -4.55
CA ILE A 24 -7.01 -11.61 -5.80
C ILE A 24 -8.35 -11.67 -6.57
N VAL A 25 -8.97 -12.86 -6.63
CA VAL A 25 -10.27 -13.04 -7.29
C VAL A 25 -11.38 -12.24 -6.60
N SER A 26 -11.43 -12.24 -5.27
CA SER A 26 -12.39 -11.42 -4.50
C SER A 26 -12.29 -9.94 -4.85
N PHE A 27 -11.07 -9.40 -4.97
CA PHE A 27 -10.87 -8.00 -5.34
C PHE A 27 -11.22 -7.73 -6.82
N ASN A 28 -10.91 -8.66 -7.74
CA ASN A 28 -11.36 -8.53 -9.14
C ASN A 28 -12.89 -8.49 -9.25
N GLN A 29 -13.60 -9.31 -8.46
CA GLN A 29 -15.07 -9.31 -8.43
C GLN A 29 -15.66 -8.00 -7.90
N GLN A 30 -14.90 -7.26 -7.08
CA GLN A 30 -15.26 -5.91 -6.63
C GLN A 30 -14.96 -4.81 -7.68
N GLY A 31 -14.46 -5.18 -8.86
CA GLY A 31 -14.25 -4.27 -9.99
C GLY A 31 -12.83 -3.72 -10.12
N LEU A 32 -11.88 -4.17 -9.31
CA LEU A 32 -10.47 -3.78 -9.48
C LEU A 32 -9.87 -4.43 -10.74
N LYS A 33 -8.98 -3.70 -11.42
CA LYS A 33 -8.17 -4.23 -12.51
C LYS A 33 -7.16 -5.24 -11.95
N LYS A 34 -6.70 -6.18 -12.79
CA LYS A 34 -5.81 -7.28 -12.37
C LYS A 34 -4.64 -6.88 -11.46
N GLY A 35 -3.87 -5.84 -11.82
CA GLY A 35 -2.73 -5.39 -11.00
C GLY A 35 -3.15 -4.71 -9.70
N ASP A 36 -4.24 -3.93 -9.73
CA ASP A 36 -4.79 -3.27 -8.55
C ASP A 36 -5.36 -4.31 -7.57
N ALA A 37 -6.04 -5.34 -8.09
CA ALA A 37 -6.61 -6.41 -7.29
C ALA A 37 -5.53 -7.16 -6.48
N GLU A 38 -4.34 -7.37 -7.04
CA GLU A 38 -3.23 -8.01 -6.35
C GLU A 38 -2.68 -7.15 -5.21
N ILE A 39 -2.49 -5.83 -5.43
CA ILE A 39 -2.02 -4.91 -4.38
C ILE A 39 -3.05 -4.81 -3.25
N GLY A 40 -4.34 -4.64 -3.57
CA GLY A 40 -5.40 -4.59 -2.57
C GLY A 40 -5.50 -5.87 -1.75
N ALA A 41 -5.45 -7.02 -2.42
CA ALA A 41 -5.46 -8.33 -1.78
C ALA A 41 -4.21 -8.57 -0.90
N PHE A 42 -3.03 -8.11 -1.33
CA PHE A 42 -1.82 -8.15 -0.50
C PHE A 42 -2.00 -7.34 0.79
N CYS A 43 -2.54 -6.12 0.68
CA CYS A 43 -2.73 -5.24 1.83
C CYS A 43 -3.71 -5.83 2.85
N ASP A 44 -4.82 -6.42 2.39
CA ASP A 44 -5.76 -7.11 3.28
C ASP A 44 -5.16 -8.37 3.90
N TRP A 45 -4.43 -9.17 3.11
CA TRP A 45 -3.80 -10.40 3.58
C TRP A 45 -2.79 -10.15 4.69
N ARG A 46 -1.94 -9.14 4.52
CA ARG A 46 -0.91 -8.74 5.48
C ARG A 46 -1.41 -7.84 6.60
N LYS A 47 -2.70 -7.47 6.58
CA LYS A 47 -3.29 -6.53 7.56
C LYS A 47 -2.50 -5.24 7.65
N ILE A 48 -2.10 -4.72 6.49
CA ILE A 48 -1.39 -3.46 6.36
C ILE A 48 -2.25 -2.35 6.98
N ASN A 49 -1.64 -1.45 7.75
CA ASN A 49 -2.33 -0.28 8.30
C ASN A 49 -2.14 0.96 7.43
N ILE A 50 -0.96 1.10 6.82
CA ILE A 50 -0.61 2.24 5.97
C ILE A 50 0.02 1.73 4.67
N PHE A 51 -0.59 2.09 3.55
CA PHE A 51 -0.06 1.86 2.22
C PHE A 51 0.55 3.16 1.67
N VAL A 52 1.85 3.15 1.39
CA VAL A 52 2.58 4.32 0.86
C VAL A 52 2.86 4.12 -0.62
N SER A 53 2.34 4.99 -1.48
CA SER A 53 2.58 4.91 -2.92
C SER A 53 2.41 6.25 -3.63
N ASP A 54 3.25 6.50 -4.63
CA ASP A 54 3.05 7.59 -5.60
C ASP A 54 2.07 7.22 -6.71
N ASN A 55 1.68 5.95 -6.83
CA ASN A 55 0.79 5.48 -7.89
C ASN A 55 -0.69 5.82 -7.57
N ARG A 56 -1.10 7.03 -7.95
CA ARG A 56 -2.45 7.57 -7.72
C ARG A 56 -3.57 6.83 -8.47
N HIS A 57 -3.25 6.12 -9.54
CA HIS A 57 -4.26 5.46 -10.37
C HIS A 57 -4.89 4.28 -9.64
N PHE A 58 -4.08 3.54 -8.88
CA PHE A 58 -4.53 2.48 -7.99
C PHE A 58 -5.50 3.00 -6.91
N LEU A 59 -5.25 4.21 -6.40
CA LEU A 59 -5.99 4.81 -5.28
C LEU A 59 -7.44 5.17 -5.61
N LYS A 60 -7.75 5.39 -6.90
CA LYS A 60 -9.09 5.81 -7.34
C LYS A 60 -10.04 4.64 -7.59
N THR A 61 -9.51 3.42 -7.70
CA THR A 61 -10.27 2.21 -8.04
C THR A 61 -10.54 1.32 -6.83
N LEU A 62 -9.97 1.64 -5.66
CA LEU A 62 -10.23 0.90 -4.43
C LEU A 62 -11.67 1.12 -3.93
N PRO A 63 -12.41 0.05 -3.61
CA PRO A 63 -13.71 0.12 -2.98
C PRO A 63 -13.68 0.92 -1.68
N SER A 64 -14.76 1.65 -1.40
CA SER A 64 -14.94 2.34 -0.12
C SER A 64 -14.91 1.34 1.04
N GLY A 65 -14.18 1.64 2.12
CA GLY A 65 -14.11 0.77 3.31
C GLY A 65 -12.86 -0.10 3.45
N GLN A 66 -11.78 0.19 2.71
CA GLN A 66 -10.46 -0.43 2.94
C GLN A 66 -9.99 -0.19 4.38
N GLN A 67 -9.35 -1.21 4.98
CA GLN A 67 -8.87 -1.17 6.37
C GLN A 67 -7.52 -0.46 6.55
N PHE A 68 -6.94 0.07 5.47
CA PHE A 68 -5.64 0.74 5.49
C PHE A 68 -5.74 2.18 5.02
N GLU A 69 -4.94 3.03 5.64
CA GLU A 69 -4.75 4.41 5.23
C GLU A 69 -3.78 4.47 4.05
N ILE A 70 -4.02 5.40 3.15
CA ILE A 70 -3.20 5.59 1.96
C ILE A 70 -2.49 6.93 2.07
N MET A 71 -1.17 6.92 1.91
CA MET A 71 -0.35 8.13 1.99
C MET A 71 0.59 8.25 0.79
N TYR A 72 0.84 9.48 0.36
CA TYR A 72 2.04 9.78 -0.40
C TYR A 72 3.28 9.63 0.49
N PRO A 73 4.45 9.29 -0.07
CA PRO A 73 5.71 9.22 0.68
C PRO A 73 5.99 10.48 1.51
N GLU A 74 5.66 11.65 0.97
CA GLU A 74 5.84 12.94 1.64
C GLU A 74 4.92 13.11 2.85
N GLN A 75 3.65 12.71 2.72
CA GLN A 75 2.69 12.74 3.83
C GLN A 75 3.13 11.79 4.93
N PHE A 76 3.54 10.58 4.55
CA PHE A 76 4.08 9.60 5.49
C PHE A 76 5.28 10.17 6.26
N CYS A 77 6.24 10.79 5.56
CA CYS A 77 7.39 11.40 6.22
C CYS A 77 7.00 12.54 7.19
N LYS A 78 5.95 13.32 6.89
CA LYS A 78 5.42 14.35 7.80
C LYS A 78 4.79 13.74 9.05
N VAL A 79 3.92 12.75 8.88
CA VAL A 79 3.25 12.05 9.99
C VAL A 79 4.27 11.39 10.92
N MET A 80 5.33 10.81 10.36
CA MET A 80 6.39 10.17 11.13
C MET A 80 7.41 11.17 11.73
N GLY A 81 7.20 12.49 11.58
CA GLY A 81 8.07 13.53 12.14
C GLY A 81 9.45 13.66 11.47
N LEU A 82 9.61 13.13 10.26
CA LEU A 82 10.88 13.06 9.53
C LEU A 82 11.11 14.28 8.64
N LEU A 83 10.06 15.06 8.39
CA LEU A 83 10.14 16.37 7.76
C LEU A 83 10.06 17.44 8.86
N LYS A 84 11.20 18.03 9.23
CA LYS A 84 11.21 19.28 10.00
C LYS A 84 10.99 20.43 9.01
N ASN A 85 10.12 21.37 9.41
CA ASN A 85 9.90 22.64 8.71
C ASN A 85 11.22 23.37 8.45
#